data_AF-A0AA37UJU0-F1
#
_entry.id   AF-A0AA37UJU0-F1
#
_cell.length_a   1.000
_cell.length_b   1.000
_cell.length_c   1.000
_cell.angle_alpha   90.00
_cell.angle_beta   90.00
_cell.angle_gamma   90.00
#
_symmetry.space_group_name_H-M   'P 1'
#
loop_
_entity.id
_entity.type
_entity.pdbx_description
1 polymer ?
#
loop_
_entity_poly.entity_id
_entity_poly.type
_entity_poly.pdbx_seq_one_letter_code
_entity_poly.pdbx_strand_id
1 'polypeptide(L)'
;MILGGKRVVMFMDYMADQQKFPWLLDEFSQMWESPFDPMDRSFPCTVQRPPDLPDEAARDRLYLLNHNLNAEYSIFGASILVPAVSLLNVTNNATGYGSLGVGAQQCTADWGRPPKILNVDYYNYGGFPGSVFEVQAKMNNVTYTRDCCGKVTGASPGRPAVSSAVILGMALACALLLA
;
A
#
# COMPACT_ATOMS: atom_id res chain seq x y z
N MET A 1 22.80 2.36 -3.74
CA MET A 1 23.49 3.39 -2.92
C MET A 1 24.74 2.82 -2.28
N ILE A 2 24.63 1.76 -1.46
CA ILE A 2 25.77 1.12 -0.77
C ILE A 2 26.86 0.62 -1.74
N LEU A 3 26.51 -0.25 -2.70
CA LEU A 3 27.49 -0.79 -3.66
C LEU A 3 28.10 0.27 -4.60
N GLY A 4 27.44 1.42 -4.75
CA GLY A 4 27.92 2.52 -5.56
C GLY A 4 28.68 3.59 -4.78
N GLY A 5 29.03 3.33 -3.50
CA GLY A 5 29.73 4.29 -2.64
C GLY A 5 28.94 5.58 -2.33
N LYS A 6 27.63 5.59 -2.58
CA LYS A 6 26.76 6.74 -2.31
C LYS A 6 26.21 6.67 -0.88
N ARG A 7 26.05 7.84 -0.24
CA ARG A 7 25.46 7.97 1.09
C ARG A 7 24.07 7.35 1.12
N VAL A 8 23.81 6.51 2.13
CA VAL A 8 22.47 6.04 2.46
C VAL A 8 21.85 7.04 3.43
N VAL A 9 20.57 7.36 3.21
CA VAL A 9 19.75 8.16 4.13
C VAL A 9 18.74 7.21 4.75
N MET A 10 18.60 7.22 6.07
CA MET A 10 17.67 6.38 6.80
C MET A 10 16.73 7.25 7.62
N PHE A 11 15.46 6.89 7.59
CA PHE A 11 14.39 7.50 8.37
C PHE A 11 13.83 6.46 9.34
N MET A 12 13.42 6.89 10.53
CA MET A 12 12.71 6.07 11.52
C MET A 12 11.37 6.72 11.83
N ASP A 13 10.29 5.95 11.78
CA ASP A 13 8.91 6.46 11.89
C ASP A 13 8.61 7.05 13.27
N TYR A 14 9.15 6.44 14.33
CA TYR A 14 8.97 6.84 15.71
C TYR A 14 10.27 6.71 16.52
N MET A 15 10.43 7.59 17.49
CA MET A 15 11.47 7.50 18.53
C MET A 15 12.91 7.53 17.98
N ALA A 16 13.16 8.26 16.88
CA ALA A 16 14.51 8.52 16.42
C ALA A 16 15.27 9.37 17.45
N ASP A 17 16.30 8.79 18.09
CA ASP A 17 17.22 9.52 18.96
C ASP A 17 18.42 10.02 18.16
N GLN A 18 18.29 11.20 17.56
CA GLN A 18 19.35 11.82 16.77
C GLN A 18 20.53 12.36 17.60
N GLN A 19 20.43 12.43 18.93
CA GLN A 19 21.57 12.75 19.79
C GLN A 19 22.49 11.54 19.91
N LYS A 20 21.91 10.34 20.05
CA LYS A 20 22.65 9.08 20.14
C LYS A 20 23.02 8.50 18.77
N PHE A 21 22.16 8.66 17.78
CA PHE A 21 22.32 8.14 16.41
C PHE A 21 22.11 9.25 15.36
N PRO A 22 23.08 10.16 15.17
CA PRO A 22 22.91 11.33 14.30
C PRO A 22 22.60 11.03 12.82
N TRP A 23 22.81 9.79 12.37
CA TRP A 23 22.54 9.33 11.01
C TRP A 23 21.15 8.72 10.82
N LEU A 24 20.39 8.51 11.89
CA LEU A 24 19.02 7.98 11.86
C LEU A 24 18.04 9.13 12.03
N LEU A 25 17.48 9.61 10.92
CA LEU A 25 16.63 10.79 10.91
C LEU A 25 15.22 10.44 11.39
N ASP A 26 14.59 11.34 12.15
CA ASP A 26 13.16 11.25 12.44
C ASP A 26 12.36 11.47 11.15
N GLU A 27 11.54 10.49 10.75
CA GLU A 27 10.84 10.51 9.46
C GLU A 27 9.98 11.76 9.28
N PHE A 28 9.11 12.04 10.25
CA PHE A 28 8.14 13.12 10.14
C PHE A 28 8.73 14.52 10.36
N SER A 29 9.98 14.63 10.82
CA SER A 29 10.76 15.87 10.73
C SER A 29 11.26 16.17 9.31
N GLN A 30 11.42 15.14 8.46
CA GLN A 30 11.99 15.25 7.11
C GLN A 30 10.94 15.15 6.00
N MET A 31 9.81 14.50 6.27
CA MET A 31 8.72 14.31 5.32
C MET A 31 7.34 14.43 5.95
N TRP A 32 6.33 14.59 5.11
CA TRP A 32 4.93 14.44 5.52
C TRP A 32 4.24 13.33 4.75
N GLU A 33 3.09 12.90 5.24
CA GLU A 33 2.29 11.84 4.66
C GLU A 33 0.83 12.25 4.50
N SER A 34 0.20 11.75 3.43
CA SER A 34 -1.24 11.80 3.26
C SER A 34 -1.99 10.99 4.35
N PRO A 35 -3.32 10.88 4.34
CA PRO A 35 -4.01 10.17 5.42
C PRO A 35 -3.52 8.73 5.62
N PHE A 36 -3.15 8.45 6.86
CA PHE A 36 -2.80 7.15 7.41
C PHE A 36 -4.04 6.27 7.54
N ASP A 37 -3.85 4.97 7.35
CA ASP A 37 -4.88 3.94 7.40
C ASP A 37 -6.17 4.30 6.63
N PRO A 38 -6.08 4.67 5.33
CA PRO A 38 -7.22 5.06 4.55
C PRO A 38 -8.20 3.89 4.40
N MET A 39 -9.48 4.12 4.68
CA MET A 39 -10.58 3.17 4.46
C MET A 39 -11.48 3.56 3.28
N ASP A 40 -11.29 4.77 2.75
CA ASP A 40 -11.99 5.29 1.58
C ASP A 40 -11.01 5.36 0.39
N ARG A 41 -11.46 4.89 -0.78
CA ARG A 41 -10.65 4.84 -2.00
C ARG A 41 -10.46 6.20 -2.69
N SER A 42 -10.92 7.29 -2.11
CA SER A 42 -10.71 8.64 -2.63
C SER A 42 -9.27 9.13 -2.45
N PHE A 43 -8.54 8.62 -1.44
CA PHE A 43 -7.14 8.94 -1.14
C PHE A 43 -6.81 10.44 -1.28
N PRO A 44 -7.42 11.32 -0.45
CA PRO A 44 -7.21 12.76 -0.58
C PRO A 44 -5.74 13.13 -0.35
N CYS A 45 -5.24 14.09 -1.14
CA CYS A 45 -3.85 14.52 -1.06
C CYS A 45 -3.61 15.66 -0.05
N THR A 46 -3.98 15.41 1.21
CA THR A 46 -3.86 16.39 2.30
C THR A 46 -2.79 15.94 3.29
N VAL A 47 -2.05 16.90 3.86
CA VAL A 47 -1.11 16.60 4.95
C VAL A 47 -1.86 16.05 6.15
N GLN A 48 -1.45 14.89 6.67
CA GLN A 48 -1.99 14.33 7.91
C GLN A 48 -0.91 14.07 8.96
N ARG A 49 0.24 13.53 8.55
CA ARG A 49 1.37 13.28 9.46
C ARG A 49 2.61 14.07 9.00
N PRO A 50 3.29 14.83 9.88
CA PRO A 50 2.89 15.12 11.26
C PRO A 50 1.62 15.99 11.33
N PRO A 51 0.85 15.92 12.43
CA PRO A 51 -0.32 16.78 12.62
C PRO A 51 0.10 18.26 12.69
N ASP A 52 -0.82 19.14 12.31
CA ASP A 52 -0.68 20.60 12.40
C ASP A 52 0.50 21.19 11.62
N LEU A 53 1.04 20.48 10.61
CA LEU A 53 2.09 20.99 9.74
C LEU A 53 1.51 21.99 8.72
N PRO A 54 1.94 23.27 8.73
CA PRO A 54 1.47 24.25 7.74
C PRO A 54 1.91 23.90 6.31
N ASP A 55 1.10 24.26 5.33
CA ASP A 55 1.37 23.99 3.90
C ASP A 55 2.73 24.54 3.46
N GLU A 56 3.15 25.71 3.95
CA GLU A 56 4.45 26.30 3.64
C GLU A 56 5.60 25.38 4.12
N ALA A 57 5.50 24.87 5.34
CA ALA A 57 6.49 23.94 5.88
C ALA A 57 6.43 22.56 5.20
N ALA A 58 5.24 22.11 4.78
CA ALA A 58 5.06 20.88 4.01
C ALA A 58 5.72 20.95 2.61
N ARG A 59 5.75 22.14 1.99
CA ARG A 59 6.44 22.38 0.71
C ARG A 59 7.96 22.24 0.83
N ASP A 60 8.53 22.48 2.01
CA ASP A 60 9.97 22.35 2.27
C ASP A 60 10.42 20.93 2.66
N ARG A 61 9.49 19.98 2.81
CA ARG A 61 9.77 18.58 3.20
C ARG A 61 9.64 17.60 2.04
N LEU A 62 10.12 16.37 2.18
CA LEU A 62 9.70 15.29 1.27
C LEU A 62 8.24 14.93 1.56
N TYR A 63 7.63 14.09 0.71
CA TYR A 63 6.34 13.53 1.08
C TYR A 63 6.09 12.12 0.55
N LEU A 64 5.32 11.39 1.35
CA LEU A 64 4.86 10.03 1.15
C LEU A 64 3.38 10.06 0.80
N LEU A 65 3.02 9.52 -0.36
CA LEU A 65 1.63 9.27 -0.71
C LEU A 65 1.24 7.91 -0.16
N ASN A 66 0.38 7.92 0.86
CA ASN A 66 -0.16 6.72 1.45
C ASN A 66 -1.38 6.22 0.65
N HIS A 67 -1.24 5.04 0.04
CA HIS A 67 -2.19 4.44 -0.89
C HIS A 67 -2.43 2.95 -0.57
N ASN A 68 -2.52 2.62 0.72
CA ASN A 68 -2.73 1.27 1.24
C ASN A 68 -4.17 1.08 1.78
N LEU A 69 -5.16 0.90 0.89
CA LEU A 69 -6.58 0.85 1.31
C LEU A 69 -6.85 -0.27 2.32
N ASN A 70 -7.50 0.08 3.42
CA ASN A 70 -7.85 -0.84 4.51
C ASN A 70 -9.33 -1.18 4.52
N ALA A 71 -9.62 -2.40 4.98
CA ALA A 71 -10.94 -2.85 5.36
C ALA A 71 -10.95 -3.15 6.86
N GLU A 72 -11.99 -2.68 7.55
CA GLU A 72 -12.15 -2.87 8.99
C GLU A 72 -12.89 -4.19 9.29
N TYR A 73 -12.36 -4.96 10.24
CA TYR A 73 -12.96 -6.18 10.75
C TYR A 73 -13.05 -6.13 12.27
N SER A 74 -14.23 -6.45 12.81
CA SER A 74 -14.41 -6.66 14.24
C SER A 74 -14.16 -8.13 14.59
N ILE A 75 -13.08 -8.41 15.31
CA ILE A 75 -12.69 -9.75 15.75
C ILE A 75 -12.59 -9.74 17.28
N PHE A 76 -13.37 -10.59 17.95
CA PHE A 76 -13.42 -10.69 19.42
C PHE A 76 -13.64 -9.36 20.15
N GLY A 77 -14.38 -8.43 19.53
CA GLY A 77 -14.65 -7.10 20.11
C GLY A 77 -13.52 -6.07 19.91
N ALA A 78 -12.43 -6.43 19.21
CA ALA A 78 -11.40 -5.51 18.75
C ALA A 78 -11.61 -5.18 17.26
N SER A 79 -11.43 -3.91 16.91
CA SER A 79 -11.34 -3.48 15.51
C SER A 79 -9.91 -3.71 15.00
N ILE A 80 -9.79 -4.38 13.85
CA ILE A 80 -8.53 -4.61 13.14
C ILE A 80 -8.70 -4.15 11.70
N LEU A 81 -7.75 -3.34 11.24
CA LEU A 81 -7.62 -2.97 9.84
C LEU A 81 -6.73 -3.99 9.12
N VAL A 82 -7.18 -4.45 7.96
CA VAL A 82 -6.41 -5.30 7.06
C VAL A 82 -6.43 -4.73 5.64
N PRO A 83 -5.41 -4.99 4.82
CA PRO A 83 -5.41 -4.57 3.42
C PRO A 83 -6.66 -5.04 2.68
N ALA A 84 -7.28 -4.14 1.91
CA ALA A 84 -8.44 -4.43 1.07
C ALA A 84 -8.02 -5.19 -0.20
N VAL A 85 -7.54 -6.43 -0.02
CA VAL A 85 -6.92 -7.25 -1.07
C VAL A 85 -7.78 -7.44 -2.33
N SER A 86 -9.11 -7.42 -2.19
CA SER A 86 -10.05 -7.54 -3.31
C SER A 86 -10.04 -6.34 -4.27
N LEU A 87 -9.48 -5.20 -3.84
CA LEU A 87 -9.42 -3.96 -4.60
C LEU A 87 -8.02 -3.64 -5.13
N LEU A 88 -7.02 -4.50 -4.92
CA LEU A 88 -5.65 -4.24 -5.38
C LEU A 88 -5.56 -4.02 -6.89
N ASN A 89 -6.36 -4.71 -7.70
CA ASN A 89 -6.41 -4.49 -9.16
C ASN A 89 -6.93 -3.09 -9.56
N VAL A 90 -7.56 -2.39 -8.62
CA VAL A 90 -8.06 -1.01 -8.78
C VAL A 90 -7.10 -0.01 -8.15
N THR A 91 -6.76 -0.20 -6.87
CA THR A 91 -5.91 0.74 -6.13
C THR A 91 -4.50 0.80 -6.70
N ASN A 92 -3.92 -0.34 -7.07
CA ASN A 92 -2.57 -0.37 -7.63
C ASN A 92 -2.53 -0.12 -9.15
N ASN A 93 -3.49 0.61 -9.71
CA ASN A 93 -3.58 0.86 -11.15
C ASN A 93 -3.09 2.26 -11.56
N ALA A 94 -2.67 2.41 -12.82
CA ALA A 94 -2.20 3.69 -13.36
C ALA A 94 -3.33 4.68 -13.64
N THR A 95 -4.55 4.18 -13.84
CA THR A 95 -5.73 4.99 -14.17
C THR A 95 -6.97 4.43 -13.48
N GLY A 96 -7.99 5.29 -13.33
CA GLY A 96 -9.29 4.91 -12.78
C GLY A 96 -9.52 5.49 -11.38
N TYR A 97 -10.79 5.58 -10.98
CA TYR A 97 -11.14 6.09 -9.66
C TYR A 97 -10.46 5.29 -8.54
N GLY A 98 -9.79 6.00 -7.63
CA GLY A 98 -9.07 5.42 -6.51
C GLY A 98 -7.81 4.66 -6.87
N SER A 99 -7.24 4.90 -8.05
CA SER A 99 -5.98 4.29 -8.47
C SER A 99 -4.77 5.13 -8.04
N LEU A 100 -3.63 4.47 -7.83
CA LEU A 100 -2.36 5.08 -7.45
C LEU A 100 -1.94 6.16 -8.45
N GLY A 101 -2.11 5.88 -9.74
CA GLY A 101 -1.74 6.83 -10.79
C GLY A 101 -2.60 8.09 -10.80
N VAL A 102 -3.88 8.01 -10.41
CA VAL A 102 -4.74 9.20 -10.23
C VAL A 102 -4.33 9.97 -8.98
N GLY A 103 -4.13 9.28 -7.84
CA GLY A 103 -3.69 9.91 -6.60
C GLY A 103 -2.33 10.62 -6.75
N ALA A 104 -1.36 9.98 -7.41
CA ALA A 104 -0.04 10.56 -7.66
C ALA A 104 -0.12 11.81 -8.58
N GLN A 105 -0.98 11.80 -9.60
CA GLN A 105 -1.19 12.95 -10.49
C GLN A 105 -1.89 14.09 -9.77
N GLN A 106 -2.93 13.80 -8.98
CA GLN A 106 -3.63 14.79 -8.18
C GLN A 106 -2.66 15.45 -7.20
N CYS A 107 -1.90 14.66 -6.44
CA CYS A 107 -0.87 15.18 -5.55
C CYS A 107 0.18 16.02 -6.26
N THR A 108 0.58 15.64 -7.48
CA THR A 108 1.54 16.43 -8.26
C THR A 108 0.96 17.78 -8.64
N ALA A 109 -0.33 17.85 -8.97
CA ALA A 109 -1.03 19.10 -9.27
C ALA A 109 -1.15 20.00 -8.02
N ASP A 110 -1.54 19.43 -6.88
CA ASP A 110 -1.78 20.17 -5.63
C ASP A 110 -0.47 20.74 -5.03
N TRP A 111 0.62 19.96 -5.11
CA TRP A 111 1.89 20.27 -4.45
C TRP A 111 2.98 20.76 -5.40
N GLY A 112 2.74 20.73 -6.72
CA GLY A 112 3.67 21.22 -7.75
C GLY A 112 4.89 20.34 -8.00
N ARG A 113 4.95 19.16 -7.40
CA ARG A 113 6.04 18.16 -7.55
C ARG A 113 5.49 16.77 -7.27
N PRO A 114 6.09 15.68 -7.80
CA PRO A 114 5.61 14.32 -7.54
C PRO A 114 6.03 13.76 -6.18
N PRO A 115 5.30 12.76 -5.64
CA PRO A 115 5.63 12.10 -4.38
C PRO A 115 7.03 11.49 -4.44
N LYS A 116 7.71 11.44 -3.30
CA LYS A 116 9.03 10.81 -3.20
C LYS A 116 8.92 9.34 -2.79
N ILE A 117 7.83 9.00 -2.11
CA ILE A 117 7.48 7.64 -1.73
C ILE A 117 6.03 7.39 -2.14
N LEU A 118 5.79 6.26 -2.79
CA LEU A 118 4.45 5.70 -3.03
C LEU A 118 4.32 4.50 -2.09
N ASN A 119 3.46 4.59 -1.07
CA ASN A 119 3.22 3.48 -0.16
C ASN A 119 1.96 2.73 -0.60
N VAL A 120 2.11 1.45 -0.91
CA VAL A 120 1.06 0.61 -1.48
C VAL A 120 1.04 -0.74 -0.79
N ASP A 121 -0.12 -1.38 -0.79
CA ASP A 121 -0.23 -2.78 -0.42
C ASP A 121 0.17 -3.67 -1.61
N TYR A 122 1.04 -4.65 -1.36
CA TYR A 122 1.44 -5.67 -2.34
C TYR A 122 1.83 -5.10 -3.72
N TYR A 123 3.02 -4.50 -3.81
CA TYR A 123 3.55 -3.85 -5.02
C TYR A 123 3.50 -4.69 -6.31
N ASN A 124 3.42 -6.02 -6.20
CA ASN A 124 3.37 -6.93 -7.34
C ASN A 124 1.95 -7.19 -7.87
N TYR A 125 0.91 -6.64 -7.24
CA TYR A 125 -0.49 -6.69 -7.69
C TYR A 125 -0.93 -5.36 -8.30
N GLY A 126 -1.97 -5.39 -9.14
CA GLY A 126 -2.56 -4.23 -9.79
C GLY A 126 -3.26 -4.59 -11.10
N GLY A 127 -3.54 -3.60 -11.96
CA GLY A 127 -4.19 -3.84 -13.27
C GLY A 127 -3.41 -4.84 -14.14
N PHE A 128 -2.09 -4.86 -13.96
CA PHE A 128 -1.19 -5.93 -14.33
C PHE A 128 -0.09 -6.01 -13.26
N PRO A 129 0.66 -7.13 -13.15
CA PRO A 129 1.75 -7.24 -12.20
C PRO A 129 2.73 -6.07 -12.35
N GLY A 130 2.95 -5.32 -11.28
CA GLY A 130 3.92 -4.22 -11.26
C GLY A 130 3.44 -2.90 -11.87
N SER A 131 2.14 -2.76 -12.10
CA SER A 131 1.53 -1.49 -12.55
C SER A 131 1.85 -0.29 -11.64
N VAL A 132 2.13 -0.49 -10.36
CA VAL A 132 2.63 0.59 -9.47
C VAL A 132 3.99 1.15 -9.92
N PHE A 133 4.84 0.34 -10.56
CA PHE A 133 6.12 0.78 -11.11
C PHE A 133 5.94 1.57 -12.42
N GLU A 134 4.87 1.33 -13.18
CA GLU A 134 4.50 2.21 -14.29
C GLU A 134 4.17 3.61 -13.77
N VAL A 135 3.40 3.71 -12.67
CA VAL A 135 3.11 4.99 -12.02
C VAL A 135 4.40 5.67 -11.56
N GLN A 136 5.27 4.92 -10.87
CA GLN A 136 6.57 5.45 -10.43
C GLN A 136 7.42 5.95 -11.61
N ALA A 137 7.48 5.19 -12.71
CA ALA A 137 8.23 5.56 -13.90
C ALA A 137 7.69 6.85 -14.52
N LYS A 138 6.37 6.97 -14.66
CA LYS A 138 5.70 8.20 -15.12
C LYS A 138 6.04 9.41 -14.23
N MET A 139 6.01 9.25 -12.91
CA MET A 139 6.37 10.32 -11.96
C MET A 139 7.85 10.73 -12.03
N ASN A 140 8.72 9.88 -12.54
CA ASN A 140 10.15 10.15 -12.72
C ASN A 140 10.52 10.47 -14.17
N ASN A 141 9.53 10.64 -15.06
CA ASN A 141 9.75 10.88 -16.48
C ASN A 141 10.65 9.84 -17.15
N VAL A 142 10.45 8.57 -16.82
CA VAL A 142 11.12 7.43 -17.45
C VAL A 142 10.09 6.40 -17.91
N THR A 143 10.48 5.55 -18.87
CA THR A 143 9.60 4.49 -19.38
C THR A 143 9.75 3.22 -18.55
N TYR A 144 8.63 2.63 -18.12
CA TYR A 144 8.64 1.31 -17.51
C TYR A 144 8.69 0.23 -18.60
N THR A 145 9.77 -0.56 -18.63
CA THR A 145 10.01 -1.60 -19.65
C THR A 145 10.36 -2.96 -19.06
N ARG A 146 10.20 -3.12 -17.73
CA ARG A 146 10.65 -4.31 -17.02
C ARG A 146 9.48 -5.24 -16.75
N ASP A 147 9.75 -6.54 -16.80
CA ASP A 147 8.83 -7.52 -16.22
C ASP A 147 8.75 -7.32 -14.71
N CYS A 148 7.54 -7.48 -14.17
CA CYS A 148 7.31 -7.30 -12.75
C CYS A 148 8.06 -8.32 -11.90
N CYS A 149 8.44 -7.85 -10.72
CA CYS A 149 9.07 -8.61 -9.66
C CYS A 149 8.03 -9.19 -8.66
N GLY A 150 8.48 -10.11 -7.81
CA GLY A 150 7.62 -10.76 -6.81
C GLY A 150 6.70 -11.80 -7.46
N LYS A 151 7.19 -13.05 -7.56
CA LYS A 151 6.34 -14.16 -8.00
C LYS A 151 5.21 -14.31 -6.99
N VAL A 152 3.97 -14.21 -7.46
CA VAL A 152 2.80 -14.60 -6.67
C VAL A 152 2.87 -16.12 -6.53
N THR A 153 3.52 -16.61 -5.47
CA THR A 153 3.29 -17.99 -5.03
C THR A 153 1.85 -18.02 -4.56
N GLY A 154 1.00 -18.69 -5.33
CA GLY A 154 -0.45 -18.51 -5.36
C GLY A 154 -1.14 -18.26 -4.03
N ALA A 155 -2.26 -17.53 -4.12
CA ALA A 155 -3.41 -17.73 -3.24
C ALA A 155 -3.52 -19.22 -2.89
N SER A 156 -3.79 -19.54 -1.62
CA SER A 156 -3.92 -20.91 -1.11
C SER A 156 -4.48 -21.84 -2.18
N PRO A 157 -3.89 -23.04 -2.41
CA PRO A 157 -4.34 -23.96 -3.43
C PRO A 157 -5.85 -24.03 -3.32
N GLY A 158 -6.55 -23.67 -4.40
CA GLY A 158 -7.99 -23.59 -4.42
C GLY A 158 -8.55 -24.79 -3.69
N ARG A 159 -9.42 -24.56 -2.70
CA ARG A 159 -10.14 -25.64 -2.05
C ARG A 159 -10.59 -26.58 -3.17
N PRO A 160 -10.22 -27.88 -3.16
CA PRO A 160 -10.67 -28.78 -4.19
C PRO A 160 -12.19 -28.64 -4.24
N ALA A 161 -12.75 -28.44 -5.44
CA ALA A 161 -14.18 -28.42 -5.61
C ALA A 161 -14.72 -29.75 -5.11
N VAL A 162 -15.20 -29.77 -3.87
CA VAL A 162 -15.81 -30.95 -3.28
C VAL A 162 -17.10 -31.14 -4.05
N SER A 163 -17.10 -32.12 -4.96
CA SER A 163 -18.28 -32.52 -5.70
C SER A 163 -19.45 -32.70 -4.73
N SER A 164 -20.63 -32.17 -5.07
CA SER A 164 -21.84 -32.24 -4.25
C SER A 164 -22.21 -33.68 -3.83
N ALA A 165 -21.72 -34.69 -4.54
CA ALA A 165 -21.85 -36.10 -4.20
C ALA A 165 -21.15 -36.49 -2.88
N VAL A 166 -20.02 -35.85 -2.54
CA VAL A 166 -19.26 -36.13 -1.30
C VAL A 166 -19.95 -35.53 -0.08
N ILE A 167 -20.61 -34.38 -0.23
CA ILE A 167 -21.38 -33.73 0.83
C ILE A 167 -22.65 -34.55 1.14
N LEU A 168 -23.32 -35.08 0.11
CA LEU A 168 -24.48 -35.96 0.30
C LEU A 168 -24.09 -37.29 0.98
N GLY A 169 -22.94 -37.86 0.60
CA GLY A 169 -22.44 -39.11 1.19
C GLY A 169 -22.11 -39.01 2.68
N MET A 170 -21.50 -37.90 3.12
CA MET A 170 -21.22 -37.67 4.54
C MET A 170 -22.48 -37.37 5.37
N ALA A 171 -23.46 -36.68 4.79
CA ALA A 171 -24.74 -36.41 5.44
C ALA A 171 -25.56 -37.71 5.65
N LEU A 172 -25.58 -38.61 4.65
CA LEU A 172 -26.23 -39.92 4.79
C LEU A 172 -25.51 -40.83 5.79
N ALA A 173 -24.17 -40.82 5.82
CA ALA A 173 -23.40 -41.61 6.77
C ALA A 173 -23.62 -41.15 8.23
N CYS A 174 -23.71 -39.84 8.47
CA CYS A 174 -24.06 -39.31 9.81
C CYS A 174 -25.50 -39.63 10.21
N ALA A 175 -26.46 -39.59 9.28
CA ALA A 175 -27.85 -39.94 9.57
C ALA A 175 -28.03 -41.43 9.92
N LEU A 176 -27.23 -42.32 9.33
CA LEU A 176 -27.23 -43.76 9.62
C LEU A 176 -26.50 -44.13 10.93
N LEU A 177 -25.64 -43.25 11.43
CA LEU A 177 -24.92 -43.43 12.71
C LEU A 177 -25.68 -42.84 13.91
N LEU A 178 -26.77 -42.12 13.66
CA LEU A 178 -27.62 -41.47 14.67
C LEU A 178 -29.01 -42.13 14.79
N ALA A 179 -29.22 -43.30 14.17
CA ALA A 179 -30.44 -44.11 14.27
C ALA A 179 -30.17 -45.41 15.05
#